data_AF-A0AAW6P152-F1
#
_entry.id   AF-A0AAW6P152-F1
#
_cell.length_a   1.000
_cell.length_b   1.000
_cell.length_c   1.000
_cell.angle_alpha   90.00
_cell.angle_beta   90.00
_cell.angle_gamma   90.00
#
_symmetry.space_group_name_H-M   'P 1'
#
loop_
_entity.id
_entity.type
_entity.pdbx_description
1 polymer ?
#
loop_
_entity_poly.entity_id
_entity_poly.type
_entity_poly.pdbx_seq_one_letter_code
_entity_poly.pdbx_strand_id
1 'polypeptide(L)'
;MASNTSRTSAQMVEDLRALTGGSSAQSKQLEALEPRGALAAKRGRADYQAPAAATGGGGIASPLKEEDASKREYYEDQLIPSTDGLAWLRLKSVKKLVMKDGDGAEVVMEFANGLSE
;
A
#
# COMPACT_ATOMS: atom_id res chain seq x y z
N MET A 1 24.56 -50.70 59.02
CA MET A 1 24.05 -51.05 60.35
C MET A 1 24.00 -49.77 61.18
N ALA A 2 22.81 -49.30 61.54
CA ALA A 2 22.64 -48.02 62.22
C ALA A 2 22.91 -48.18 63.72
N SER A 3 23.95 -47.52 64.22
CA SER A 3 24.36 -47.51 65.62
C SER A 3 23.36 -46.73 66.47
N ASN A 4 22.73 -47.42 67.42
CA ASN A 4 21.70 -46.89 68.30
C ASN A 4 22.31 -46.53 69.68
N THR A 5 23.20 -45.53 69.74
CA THR A 5 23.90 -45.15 70.97
C THR A 5 23.50 -43.75 71.42
N SER A 6 22.57 -43.74 72.38
CA SER A 6 22.07 -42.65 73.26
C SER A 6 21.58 -41.36 72.60
N ARG A 7 20.34 -41.36 72.11
CA ARG A 7 19.51 -40.15 72.12
C ARG A 7 19.18 -39.81 73.57
N THR A 8 19.33 -38.55 73.98
CA THR A 8 18.92 -38.13 75.33
C THR A 8 17.40 -38.16 75.44
N SER A 9 16.88 -38.40 76.64
CA SER A 9 15.42 -38.41 76.89
C SER A 9 14.73 -37.12 76.45
N ALA A 10 15.44 -35.98 76.53
CA ALA A 10 14.98 -34.70 76.01
C ALA A 10 14.75 -34.69 74.49
N GLN A 11 15.63 -35.30 73.70
CA GLN A 11 15.46 -35.40 72.25
C GLN A 11 14.28 -36.30 71.87
N MET A 12 14.07 -37.38 72.63
CA MET A 12 12.93 -38.27 72.39
C MET A 12 11.58 -37.59 72.72
N VAL A 13 11.53 -36.77 73.76
CA VAL A 13 10.34 -35.98 74.11
C VAL A 13 10.05 -34.92 73.05
N GLU A 14 11.09 -34.27 72.50
CA GLU A 14 10.92 -33.28 71.43
C GLU A 14 10.44 -33.92 70.13
N ASP A 15 11.02 -35.07 69.75
CA ASP A 15 10.58 -35.85 68.57
C ASP A 15 9.12 -36.28 68.73
N LEU A 16 8.73 -36.76 69.92
CA LEU A 16 7.33 -37.12 70.20
C LEU A 16 6.40 -35.91 70.13
N ARG A 17 6.79 -34.77 70.70
CA ARG A 17 5.99 -33.53 70.66
C ARG A 17 5.82 -33.03 69.22
N ALA A 18 6.83 -33.17 68.37
CA ALA A 18 6.74 -32.87 66.94
C ALA A 18 5.78 -33.82 66.21
N LEU A 19 5.81 -35.12 66.52
CA LEU A 19 4.94 -36.13 65.90
C LEU A 19 3.48 -36.05 66.38
N THR A 20 3.24 -35.75 67.66
CA THR A 20 1.87 -35.62 68.20
C THR A 20 1.21 -34.28 67.85
N GLY A 21 1.77 -33.51 66.90
CA GLY A 21 1.21 -32.23 66.44
C GLY A 21 1.35 -31.08 67.44
N GLY A 22 2.23 -31.22 68.45
CA GLY A 22 2.49 -30.20 69.46
C GLY A 22 3.44 -29.09 69.01
N SER A 23 4.13 -29.26 67.87
CA SER A 23 4.79 -28.18 67.17
C SER A 23 3.81 -27.63 66.14
N SER A 24 3.25 -26.46 66.41
CA SER A 24 2.45 -25.71 65.44
C SER A 24 3.36 -25.21 64.31
N ALA A 25 3.82 -26.10 63.45
CA ALA A 25 4.32 -25.72 62.14
C ALA A 25 3.09 -25.26 61.34
N GLN A 26 2.69 -24.00 61.55
CA GLN A 26 1.73 -23.32 60.68
C GLN A 26 2.21 -23.53 59.25
N SER A 27 1.44 -24.28 58.47
CA SER A 27 1.68 -24.42 57.05
C SER A 27 1.70 -23.01 56.46
N LYS A 28 2.83 -22.62 55.86
CA LYS A 28 2.96 -21.34 55.17
C LYS A 28 1.89 -21.32 54.08
N GLN A 29 0.85 -20.52 54.26
CA GLN A 29 -0.18 -20.33 53.27
C GLN A 29 0.39 -19.46 52.14
N LEU A 30 0.07 -19.79 50.89
CA LEU A 30 0.47 -18.99 49.73
C LEU A 30 -0.18 -17.61 49.81
N GLU A 31 0.57 -16.56 49.46
CA GLU A 31 0.03 -15.21 49.40
C GLU A 31 -0.98 -15.09 48.25
N ALA A 32 -2.14 -14.52 48.53
CA ALA A 32 -3.14 -14.23 47.51
C ALA A 32 -2.66 -13.06 46.65
N LEU A 33 -2.61 -13.25 45.33
CA LEU A 33 -2.33 -12.17 44.38
C LEU A 33 -3.62 -11.44 44.02
N GLU A 34 -3.55 -10.11 43.95
CA GLU A 34 -4.66 -9.27 43.53
C GLU A 34 -5.02 -9.54 42.05
N PRO A 35 -6.33 -9.61 41.71
CA PRO A 35 -6.76 -9.83 40.33
C PRO A 35 -6.38 -8.61 39.47
N ARG A 36 -5.70 -8.86 38.35
CA ARG A 36 -5.38 -7.79 37.38
C ARG A 36 -6.71 -7.29 36.79
N GLY A 37 -7.08 -6.06 37.14
CA GLY A 37 -8.33 -5.44 36.71
C GLY A 37 -8.49 -5.44 35.19
N ALA A 38 -9.73 -5.64 34.73
CA ALA A 38 -10.08 -5.52 33.32
C ALA A 38 -9.85 -4.07 32.88
N LEU A 39 -9.04 -3.88 31.84
CA LEU A 39 -8.92 -2.57 31.20
C LEU A 39 -10.27 -2.23 30.57
N ALA A 40 -10.81 -1.06 30.92
CA ALA A 40 -12.08 -0.59 30.38
C ALA A 40 -12.01 -0.54 28.83
N ALA A 41 -13.05 -1.05 28.17
CA ALA A 41 -13.13 -1.02 26.72
C ALA A 41 -13.02 0.41 26.20
N LYS A 42 -12.03 0.67 25.32
CA LYS A 42 -11.86 1.95 24.64
C LYS A 42 -12.30 1.83 23.19
N ARG A 43 -13.00 2.84 22.69
CA ARG A 43 -13.32 2.96 21.27
C ARG A 43 -12.09 3.45 20.53
N GLY A 44 -11.58 2.66 19.59
CA GLY A 44 -10.53 3.12 18.67
C GLY A 44 -11.09 4.22 17.75
N ARG A 45 -10.34 5.31 17.60
CA ARG A 45 -10.54 6.27 16.51
C ARG A 45 -9.31 6.22 15.62
N ALA A 46 -9.53 6.20 14.32
CA ALA A 46 -8.50 6.44 13.33
C ALA A 46 -8.80 7.78 12.67
N ASP A 47 -7.76 8.56 12.41
CA ASP A 47 -7.88 9.79 11.64
C ASP A 47 -8.14 9.42 10.17
N TYR A 48 -9.23 9.97 9.61
CA TYR A 48 -9.56 9.75 8.22
C TYR A 48 -8.60 10.55 7.34
N GLN A 49 -7.80 9.85 6.54
CA GLN A 49 -7.06 10.46 5.43
C GLN A 49 -7.93 10.35 4.18
N ALA A 50 -8.44 11.49 3.72
CA ALA A 50 -9.11 11.56 2.43
C ALA A 50 -8.13 11.17 1.32
N PRO A 51 -8.56 10.40 0.29
CA PRO A 51 -7.77 10.21 -0.91
C PRO A 51 -7.39 11.58 -1.49
N ALA A 52 -6.18 11.70 -2.04
CA ALA A 52 -5.80 12.88 -2.80
C ALA A 52 -6.88 13.13 -3.88
N ALA A 53 -7.35 14.38 -3.99
CA ALA A 53 -8.30 14.75 -5.03
C ALA A 53 -7.73 14.28 -6.37
N ALA A 54 -8.52 13.56 -7.16
CA ALA A 54 -8.14 13.19 -8.50
C ALA A 54 -7.89 14.49 -9.29
N THR A 55 -6.64 14.86 -9.47
CA THR A 55 -6.24 16.00 -10.29
C THR A 55 -6.50 15.64 -11.74
N GLY A 56 -7.74 15.89 -12.20
CA GLY A 56 -8.14 15.82 -13.61
C GLY A 56 -8.16 14.41 -14.20
N GLY A 57 -9.27 14.05 -14.85
CA GLY A 57 -9.22 12.94 -15.80
C GLY A 57 -8.21 13.29 -16.89
N GLY A 58 -7.25 12.40 -17.18
CA GLY A 58 -6.19 12.63 -18.17
C GLY A 58 -6.66 12.65 -19.63
N GLY A 59 -7.83 13.23 -19.88
CA GLY A 59 -8.41 13.41 -21.21
C GLY A 59 -8.08 14.77 -21.80
N ILE A 60 -8.17 14.84 -23.12
CA ILE A 60 -8.07 16.09 -23.89
C ILE A 60 -9.45 16.77 -23.87
N ALA A 61 -9.50 18.05 -23.55
CA ALA A 61 -10.76 18.80 -23.54
C ALA A 61 -11.25 19.09 -24.96
N SER A 62 -12.48 18.68 -25.30
CA SER A 62 -13.10 19.04 -26.59
C SER A 62 -13.78 20.41 -26.50
N PRO A 63 -13.79 21.22 -27.57
CA PRO A 63 -13.31 20.93 -28.91
C PRO A 63 -11.82 21.20 -29.11
N LEU A 64 -11.19 20.46 -30.03
CA LEU A 64 -9.85 20.78 -30.52
C LEU A 64 -9.95 21.84 -31.62
N LYS A 65 -9.15 22.90 -31.49
CA LYS A 65 -9.04 23.97 -32.48
C LYS A 65 -7.62 24.11 -32.98
N GLU A 66 -7.47 24.11 -34.28
CA GLU A 66 -6.22 24.47 -34.92
C GLU A 66 -6.11 26.00 -35.00
N GLU A 67 -5.12 26.58 -34.32
CA GLU A 67 -4.93 28.03 -34.32
C GLU A 67 -4.09 28.52 -35.49
N ASP A 68 -3.15 27.70 -35.97
CA ASP A 68 -2.18 28.10 -36.97
C ASP A 68 -1.83 26.95 -37.93
N ALA A 69 -2.34 27.04 -39.16
CA ALA A 69 -2.11 26.05 -40.19
C ALA A 69 -0.67 26.04 -40.73
N SER A 70 0.11 27.10 -40.51
CA SER A 70 1.51 27.16 -40.96
C SER A 70 2.42 26.23 -40.15
N LYS A 71 1.98 25.82 -38.95
CA LYS A 71 2.71 24.87 -38.08
C LYS A 71 2.54 23.41 -38.52
N ARG A 72 1.78 23.12 -39.57
CA ARG A 72 1.65 21.77 -40.11
C ARG A 72 2.94 21.34 -40.78
N GLU A 73 3.45 20.19 -40.37
CA GLU A 73 4.52 19.52 -41.09
C GLU A 73 3.93 18.46 -42.02
N TYR A 74 4.52 18.31 -43.19
CA TYR A 74 4.10 17.35 -44.21
C TYR A 74 5.25 16.41 -44.55
N TYR A 75 4.92 15.19 -44.97
CA TYR A 75 5.89 14.30 -45.61
C TYR A 75 6.26 14.80 -47.01
N GLU A 76 7.23 14.13 -47.63
CA GLU A 76 7.66 14.41 -49.00
C GLU A 76 6.51 14.21 -50.02
N ASP A 77 6.63 14.89 -51.16
CA ASP A 77 5.68 14.77 -52.27
C ASP A 77 5.68 13.33 -52.81
N GLN A 78 4.49 12.75 -52.95
CA GLN A 78 4.27 11.49 -53.66
C GLN A 78 3.53 11.76 -54.96
N LEU A 79 4.00 11.14 -56.04
CA LEU A 79 3.40 11.20 -57.37
C LEU A 79 2.64 9.91 -57.63
N ILE A 80 1.32 9.99 -57.61
CA ILE A 80 0.43 8.85 -57.84
C ILE A 80 -0.07 8.92 -59.28
N PRO A 81 0.28 7.95 -60.15
CA PRO A 81 -0.21 7.93 -61.52
C PRO A 81 -1.70 7.58 -61.56
N SER A 82 -2.42 8.14 -62.53
CA SER A 82 -3.75 7.64 -62.91
C SER A 82 -3.62 6.25 -63.54
N THR A 83 -4.70 5.48 -63.52
CA THR A 83 -4.73 4.12 -64.09
C THR A 83 -4.42 4.09 -65.59
N ASP A 84 -4.75 5.16 -66.31
CA ASP A 84 -4.47 5.34 -67.74
C ASP A 84 -3.11 6.01 -68.02
N GLY A 85 -2.38 6.45 -66.99
CA GLY A 85 -1.07 7.09 -67.10
C GLY A 85 -1.07 8.48 -67.74
N LEU A 86 -2.24 9.11 -67.94
CA LEU A 86 -2.35 10.43 -68.57
C LEU A 86 -2.22 11.58 -67.56
N ALA A 87 -2.41 11.30 -66.27
CA ALA A 87 -2.33 12.30 -65.21
C ALA A 87 -1.59 11.76 -63.99
N TRP A 88 -1.01 12.66 -63.21
CA TRP A 88 -0.37 12.35 -61.95
C TRP A 88 -0.93 13.27 -60.86
N LEU A 89 -1.33 12.68 -59.74
CA LEU A 89 -1.68 13.40 -58.53
C LEU A 89 -0.42 13.60 -57.70
N ARG A 90 -0.10 14.86 -57.39
CA ARG A 90 0.94 15.20 -56.41
C ARG A 90 0.26 15.44 -55.06
N LEU A 91 0.56 14.59 -54.09
CA LEU A 91 -0.06 14.62 -52.76
C LEU A 91 1.02 14.67 -51.67
N LYS A 92 0.73 15.44 -50.62
CA LYS A 92 1.51 15.49 -49.38
C LYS A 92 0.66 15.05 -48.21
N SER A 93 1.07 13.99 -47.54
CA SER A 93 0.45 13.55 -46.29
C SER A 93 0.86 14.46 -45.14
N VAL A 94 -0.08 14.77 -44.23
CA VAL A 94 0.23 15.50 -42.99
C VAL A 94 1.08 14.59 -42.10
N LYS A 95 2.20 15.13 -41.62
CA LYS A 95 3.10 14.47 -40.67
C LYS A 95 2.78 14.86 -39.23
N LYS A 96 2.56 16.16 -39.00
CA LYS A 96 2.36 16.71 -37.65
C LYS A 96 1.34 17.84 -37.68
N LEU A 97 0.45 17.83 -36.69
CA LEU A 97 -0.55 18.87 -36.46
C LEU A 97 -0.50 19.32 -35.01
N VAL A 98 -0.52 20.64 -34.79
CA VAL A 98 -0.57 21.24 -33.45
C VAL A 98 -1.92 21.91 -33.28
N MET A 99 -2.63 21.57 -32.21
CA MET A 99 -3.96 22.09 -31.88
C MET A 99 -3.97 22.58 -30.43
N LYS A 100 -4.97 23.41 -30.10
CA LYS A 100 -5.34 23.68 -28.71
C LYS A 100 -6.63 22.98 -28.36
N ASP A 101 -6.69 22.50 -27.13
CA ASP A 101 -7.89 21.89 -26.58
C ASP A 101 -8.85 22.95 -25.99
N GLY A 102 -10.00 22.50 -25.50
CA GLY A 102 -11.03 23.36 -24.92
C GLY A 102 -10.58 24.15 -23.68
N ASP A 103 -9.54 23.69 -23.00
CA ASP A 103 -8.94 24.31 -21.82
C ASP A 103 -7.69 25.14 -22.17
N GLY A 104 -7.33 25.20 -23.47
CA GLY A 104 -6.18 25.94 -24.01
C GLY A 104 -4.85 25.20 -23.93
N ALA A 105 -4.84 23.93 -23.53
CA ALA A 105 -3.64 23.10 -23.54
C ALA A 105 -3.25 22.72 -24.97
N GLU A 106 -1.95 22.63 -25.24
CA GLU A 106 -1.42 22.23 -26.53
C GLU A 106 -1.52 20.71 -26.72
N VAL A 107 -2.04 20.31 -27.88
CA VAL A 107 -2.15 18.92 -28.31
C VAL A 107 -1.39 18.76 -29.63
N VAL A 108 -0.38 17.90 -29.61
CA VAL A 108 0.43 17.57 -30.79
C VAL A 108 0.02 16.19 -31.27
N MET A 109 -0.38 16.10 -32.54
CA MET A 109 -0.71 14.85 -33.21
C MET A 109 0.32 14.55 -34.28
N GLU A 110 0.94 13.38 -34.19
CA GLU A 110 1.89 12.86 -35.17
C GLU A 110 1.25 11.71 -35.93
N PHE A 111 1.32 11.78 -37.26
CA PHE A 111 0.70 10.81 -38.15
C PHE A 111 1.77 10.00 -38.87
N ALA A 112 1.50 8.70 -39.06
CA ALA A 112 2.27 7.88 -39.97
C ALA A 112 2.09 8.35 -41.41
N ASN A 113 3.06 8.05 -42.27
CA ASN A 113 2.92 8.36 -43.69
C ASN A 113 1.89 7.41 -44.33
N GLY A 114 0.74 7.96 -44.72
CA GLY A 114 -0.34 7.19 -45.36
C GLY A 114 -0.12 6.87 -46.84
N LEU A 115 0.97 7.36 -47.43
CA LEU A 115 1.29 7.16 -48.86
C LEU A 115 2.57 6.33 -49.09
N SER A 116 3.29 5.95 -48.03
CA SER A 116 4.35 4.96 -48.14
C SER A 116 3.74 3.56 -48.11
N GLU A 117 4.02 2.76 -49.14
CA GLU A 117 3.81 1.30 -49.10
C GLU A 117 4.74 0.61 -48.11
#